data_AF-A0A520JNQ9-F1
#
_entry.id   AF-A0A520JNQ9-F1
#
_cell.length_a   1.000
_cell.length_b   1.000
_cell.length_c   1.000
_cell.angle_alpha   90.00
_cell.angle_beta   90.00
_cell.angle_gamma   90.00
#
_symmetry.space_group_name_H-M   'P 1'
#
loop_
_entity.id
_entity.type
_entity.pdbx_description
1 polymer ?
#
loop_
_entity_poly.entity_id
_entity_poly.type
_entity_poly.pdbx_seq_one_letter_code
_entity_poly.pdbx_strand_id
1 'polypeptide(L)'
;MKQPSRPALIALLLAPALAVGACSKDTASYPSLGIRPTESIGFGEPAGKPVVVQPDPTLDTDIAAFRTQLDRIRAGFAKDAASTQAAARAARGGAVGSEPWLTAQTALAGLDDWRAQTSLLVTDIERRATDRAATLAP
;
A
#
# COMPACT_ATOMS: atom_id res chain seq x y z
N MET A 1 79.58 -0.93 27.60
CA MET A 1 78.17 -1.31 27.87
C MET A 1 77.75 -2.32 26.81
N LYS A 2 77.25 -3.50 27.20
CA LYS A 2 77.06 -4.70 26.35
C LYS A 2 75.81 -4.52 25.47
N GLN A 3 75.93 -4.67 24.14
CA GLN A 3 74.78 -4.60 23.23
C GLN A 3 73.85 -5.81 23.46
N PRO A 4 72.53 -5.60 23.60
CA PRO A 4 71.59 -6.71 23.77
C PRO A 4 71.48 -7.53 22.47
N SER A 5 71.45 -8.85 22.61
CA SER A 5 71.35 -9.81 21.51
C SER A 5 69.97 -9.73 20.82
N ARG A 6 69.94 -9.89 19.49
CA ARG A 6 68.72 -9.87 18.64
C ARG A 6 67.48 -10.61 19.22
N PRO A 7 67.58 -11.83 19.79
CA PRO A 7 66.42 -12.49 20.41
C PRO A 7 65.87 -11.76 21.64
N ALA A 8 66.72 -11.06 22.40
CA ALA A 8 66.29 -10.26 23.55
C ALA A 8 65.52 -9.01 23.11
N LEU A 9 65.86 -8.41 21.97
CA LEU A 9 65.07 -7.32 21.37
C LEU A 9 63.70 -7.80 20.90
N ILE A 10 63.61 -8.99 20.30
CA ILE A 10 62.33 -9.56 19.85
C ILE A 10 61.42 -9.85 21.05
N ALA A 11 61.94 -10.47 22.11
CA ALA A 11 61.18 -10.73 23.33
C ALA A 11 60.71 -9.43 24.01
N LEU A 12 61.55 -8.39 24.02
CA LEU A 12 61.23 -7.08 24.59
C LEU A 12 60.12 -6.35 23.80
N LEU A 13 60.03 -6.57 22.49
CA LEU A 13 59.00 -5.97 21.63
C LEU A 13 57.70 -6.79 21.59
N LEU A 14 57.77 -8.12 21.75
CA LEU A 14 56.59 -8.99 21.76
C LEU A 14 55.76 -8.80 23.04
N ALA A 15 56.41 -8.70 24.20
CA ALA A 15 55.73 -8.56 25.48
C ALA A 15 54.71 -7.40 25.54
N PRO A 16 55.05 -6.16 25.12
CA PRO A 16 54.07 -5.08 25.07
C PRO A 16 53.01 -5.29 23.99
N ALA A 17 53.33 -5.90 22.85
CA ALA A 17 52.35 -6.16 21.79
C ALA A 17 51.23 -7.13 22.24
N LEU A 18 51.59 -8.17 22.98
CA LEU A 18 50.62 -9.09 23.60
C LEU A 18 49.83 -8.45 24.75
N ALA A 19 50.45 -7.54 25.51
CA ALA A 19 49.79 -6.83 26.59
C ALA A 19 48.70 -5.85 26.11
N VAL A 20 48.89 -5.23 24.94
CA VAL A 20 47.90 -4.28 24.37
C VAL A 20 46.64 -5.00 23.87
N GLY A 21 46.75 -6.24 23.37
CA GLY A 21 45.60 -7.06 22.97
C GLY A 21 44.69 -7.48 24.14
N ALA A 22 45.22 -7.53 25.36
CA ALA A 22 44.43 -7.84 26.56
C ALA A 22 43.53 -6.67 27.03
N CYS A 23 43.76 -5.46 26.52
CA CYS A 23 42.97 -4.26 26.83
C CYS A 23 41.82 -3.98 25.84
N SER A 24 41.68 -4.75 24.75
CA SER A 24 40.52 -4.62 23.85
C SER A 24 39.30 -5.40 24.32
N LYS A 25 39.17 -5.63 25.64
CA LYS A 25 37.99 -6.29 26.20
C LYS A 25 36.80 -5.39 25.93
N ASP A 26 35.94 -5.85 25.03
CA ASP A 26 34.69 -5.19 24.79
C ASP A 26 33.82 -5.27 26.05
N THR A 27 33.54 -4.10 26.64
CA THR A 27 32.71 -3.99 27.84
C THR A 27 31.24 -3.79 27.50
N ALA A 28 30.89 -3.68 26.22
CA ALA A 28 29.49 -3.60 25.81
C ALA A 28 28.83 -4.97 26.03
N SER A 29 27.73 -4.96 26.78
CA SER A 29 26.89 -6.14 26.90
C SER A 29 26.14 -6.32 25.58
N TYR A 30 26.66 -7.15 24.69
CA TYR A 30 25.99 -7.46 23.44
C TYR A 30 24.70 -8.24 23.67
N PRO A 31 23.65 -8.00 22.87
CA PRO A 31 22.49 -8.88 22.87
C PRO A 31 22.92 -10.30 22.45
N SER A 32 22.27 -11.31 23.02
CA SER A 32 22.50 -12.71 22.66
C SER A 32 22.23 -12.92 21.16
N LEU A 33 23.14 -13.63 20.49
CA LEU A 33 22.94 -14.18 19.14
C LEU A 33 22.23 -15.54 19.17
N GLY A 34 21.83 -16.03 20.34
CA GLY A 34 21.02 -17.23 20.47
C GLY A 34 19.62 -17.01 19.90
N ILE A 35 18.98 -18.11 19.50
CA ILE A 35 17.59 -18.10 19.02
C ILE A 35 16.70 -17.45 20.07
N ARG A 36 15.96 -16.42 19.67
CA ARG A 36 14.98 -15.76 20.55
C ARG A 36 13.76 -16.65 20.72
N PRO A 37 13.06 -16.62 21.87
CA PRO A 37 11.83 -17.39 22.07
C PRO A 37 10.79 -17.19 20.95
N THR A 38 10.67 -15.96 20.42
CA THR A 38 9.75 -15.61 19.32
C THR A 38 10.16 -16.23 17.99
N GLU A 39 11.45 -16.50 17.77
CA GLU A 39 11.97 -17.15 16.57
C GLU A 39 11.75 -18.67 16.58
N SER A 40 11.34 -19.24 17.73
CA SER A 40 10.93 -20.65 17.87
C SER A 40 9.43 -20.86 17.65
N ILE A 41 8.65 -19.79 17.52
CA ILE A 41 7.23 -19.86 17.19
C ILE A 41 7.13 -19.98 15.67
N GLY A 42 6.60 -21.10 15.17
CA GLY A 42 6.43 -21.31 13.74
C GLY A 42 5.47 -20.30 13.12
N PHE A 43 5.72 -19.91 11.86
CA PHE A 43 4.85 -19.01 11.08
C PHE A 43 3.58 -19.71 10.55
N GLY A 44 3.12 -20.76 11.22
CA GLY A 44 1.90 -21.44 10.83
C GLY A 44 0.71 -20.54 11.11
N GLU A 45 -0.08 -20.25 10.08
CA GLU A 45 -1.37 -19.59 10.26
C GLU A 45 -2.22 -20.41 11.23
N PRO A 46 -2.76 -19.81 12.31
CA PRO A 46 -3.67 -20.52 13.20
C PRO A 46 -4.83 -21.11 12.39
N ALA A 47 -5.21 -22.35 12.66
CA ALA A 47 -6.38 -22.94 12.01
C ALA A 47 -7.62 -22.09 12.34
N GLY A 48 -8.15 -21.41 11.32
CA GLY A 48 -9.35 -20.58 11.46
C GLY A 48 -10.55 -21.42 11.88
N LYS A 49 -11.42 -20.87 12.74
CA LYS A 49 -12.71 -21.49 13.01
C LYS A 49 -13.56 -21.44 11.73
N PRO A 50 -14.23 -22.54 11.33
CA PRO A 50 -15.16 -22.49 10.21
C PRO A 50 -16.24 -21.45 10.47
N VAL A 51 -16.33 -20.45 9.61
CA VAL A 51 -17.39 -19.44 9.66
C VAL A 51 -18.60 -20.01 8.92
N VAL A 52 -19.72 -20.16 9.62
CA VAL A 52 -21.00 -20.49 9.00
C VAL A 52 -21.62 -19.20 8.48
N VAL A 53 -21.60 -19.00 7.17
CA VAL A 53 -22.24 -17.84 6.53
C VAL A 53 -23.75 -18.03 6.60
N GLN A 54 -24.42 -17.15 7.35
CA GLN A 54 -25.88 -17.08 7.36
C GLN A 54 -26.37 -16.12 6.28
N PRO A 55 -27.52 -16.37 5.66
CA PRO A 55 -28.13 -15.41 4.74
C PRO A 55 -28.31 -14.04 5.40
N ASP A 56 -27.92 -12.97 4.69
CA ASP A 56 -28.08 -11.58 5.13
C ASP A 56 -28.92 -10.82 4.09
N PRO A 57 -30.26 -10.85 4.18
CA PRO A 57 -31.16 -10.20 3.23
C PRO A 57 -30.97 -8.68 3.14
N THR A 58 -30.44 -8.07 4.22
CA THR A 58 -30.15 -6.62 4.24
C THR A 58 -28.94 -6.33 3.37
N LEU A 59 -27.86 -7.12 3.52
CA LEU A 59 -26.70 -7.03 2.64
C LEU A 59 -27.08 -7.29 1.17
N ASP A 60 -27.91 -8.29 0.90
CA ASP A 60 -28.35 -8.59 -0.47
C ASP A 60 -29.10 -7.39 -1.08
N THR A 61 -29.91 -6.71 -0.28
CA THR A 61 -30.63 -5.48 -0.68
C THR A 61 -29.65 -4.35 -0.96
N ASP A 62 -28.65 -4.13 -0.10
CA ASP A 62 -27.61 -3.11 -0.30
C ASP A 62 -26.83 -3.36 -1.59
N ILE A 63 -26.41 -4.61 -1.83
CA ILE A 63 -25.68 -5.01 -3.04
C ILE A 63 -26.54 -4.79 -4.28
N ALA A 64 -27.83 -5.14 -4.24
CA ALA A 64 -28.74 -4.89 -5.35
C ALA A 64 -28.91 -3.39 -5.64
N ALA A 65 -28.97 -2.54 -4.61
CA ALA A 65 -29.02 -1.09 -4.76
C ALA A 65 -27.73 -0.55 -5.40
N PHE A 66 -26.55 -0.98 -4.94
CA PHE A 66 -25.26 -0.58 -5.52
C PHE A 66 -25.14 -1.00 -6.99
N ARG A 67 -25.59 -2.22 -7.35
CA ARG A 67 -25.63 -2.68 -8.74
C ARG A 67 -26.53 -1.80 -9.60
N THR A 68 -27.73 -1.49 -9.12
CA THR A 68 -28.68 -0.61 -9.82
C THR A 68 -28.08 0.78 -10.04
N GLN A 69 -27.42 1.35 -9.03
CA GLN A 69 -26.75 2.64 -9.14
C GLN A 69 -25.59 2.60 -10.14
N LEU A 70 -24.78 1.53 -10.13
CA LEU A 70 -23.70 1.33 -11.09
C LEU A 70 -24.22 1.24 -12.52
N ASP A 71 -25.30 0.48 -12.75
CA ASP A 71 -25.91 0.35 -14.07
C ASP A 71 -26.43 1.70 -14.59
N ARG A 72 -27.03 2.52 -13.71
CA ARG A 72 -27.44 3.89 -14.05
C ARG A 72 -26.25 4.76 -14.45
N ILE A 73 -25.18 4.75 -13.65
CA ILE A 73 -23.95 5.52 -13.92
C ILE A 73 -23.32 5.08 -15.24
N ARG A 74 -23.22 3.76 -15.48
CA ARG A 74 -22.67 3.18 -16.69
C ARG A 74 -23.47 3.59 -17.93
N ALA A 75 -24.79 3.50 -17.87
CA ALA A 75 -25.67 3.89 -18.98
C ALA A 75 -25.58 5.41 -19.27
N GLY A 76 -25.59 6.23 -18.23
CA GLY A 76 -25.44 7.68 -18.34
C GLY A 76 -24.10 8.08 -18.95
N PHE A 77 -23.00 7.55 -18.41
CA PHE A 77 -21.66 7.77 -18.95
C PHE A 77 -21.56 7.34 -20.41
N ALA A 78 -22.05 6.14 -20.77
CA ALA A 78 -21.96 5.66 -22.15
C ALA A 78 -22.68 6.58 -23.15
N LYS A 79 -23.85 7.10 -22.76
CA LYS A 79 -24.60 8.08 -23.56
C LYS A 79 -23.82 9.39 -23.73
N ASP A 80 -23.34 9.96 -22.63
CA ASP A 80 -22.69 11.28 -22.65
C ASP A 80 -21.26 11.22 -23.20
N ALA A 81 -20.58 10.08 -23.08
CA ALA A 81 -19.28 9.86 -23.70
C ALA A 81 -19.36 9.88 -25.23
N ALA A 82 -20.42 9.32 -25.81
CA ALA A 82 -20.63 9.34 -27.25
C ALA A 82 -20.82 10.77 -27.79
N SER A 83 -21.65 11.58 -27.12
CA SER A 83 -21.86 12.99 -27.50
C SER A 83 -20.60 13.83 -27.27
N THR A 84 -19.89 13.61 -26.17
CA THR A 84 -18.62 14.28 -25.86
C THR A 84 -17.56 13.96 -26.91
N GLN A 85 -17.47 12.70 -27.35
CA GLN A 85 -16.55 12.32 -28.41
C GLN A 85 -16.89 13.00 -29.74
N ALA A 86 -18.18 13.16 -30.07
CA ALA A 86 -18.60 13.92 -31.24
C ALA A 86 -18.23 15.40 -31.15
N ALA A 87 -18.46 16.05 -30.00
CA ALA A 87 -18.07 17.44 -29.75
C ALA A 87 -16.55 17.64 -29.86
N ALA A 88 -15.76 16.75 -29.28
CA ALA A 88 -14.30 16.77 -29.38
C ALA A 88 -13.81 16.65 -30.83
N ARG A 89 -14.47 15.81 -31.65
CA ARG A 89 -14.17 15.70 -33.08
C ARG A 89 -14.52 17.00 -33.83
N ALA A 90 -15.65 17.62 -33.52
CA ALA A 90 -16.07 18.88 -34.13
C ALA A 90 -15.14 20.06 -33.79
N ALA A 91 -14.54 20.04 -32.59
CA ALA A 91 -13.56 21.05 -32.17
C ALA A 91 -12.19 20.92 -32.85
N ARG A 92 -11.92 19.80 -33.54
CA ARG A 92 -10.59 19.49 -34.07
C ARG A 92 -10.15 20.52 -35.12
N GLY A 93 -8.98 21.11 -34.91
CA GLY A 93 -8.41 22.14 -35.80
C GLY A 93 -9.03 23.54 -35.63
N GLY A 94 -10.01 23.69 -34.73
CA GLY A 94 -10.55 24.99 -34.35
C GLY A 94 -9.61 25.78 -33.44
N ALA A 95 -9.77 27.10 -33.41
CA ALA A 95 -9.05 27.96 -32.48
C ALA A 95 -9.48 27.70 -31.02
N VAL A 96 -8.55 27.83 -30.08
CA VAL A 96 -8.87 27.83 -28.64
C VAL A 96 -9.86 28.95 -28.35
N GLY A 97 -10.89 28.66 -27.56
CA GLY A 97 -11.96 29.61 -27.23
C GLY A 97 -13.04 29.78 -28.30
N SER A 98 -12.94 29.08 -29.44
CA SER A 98 -14.04 29.01 -30.41
C SER A 98 -15.25 28.27 -29.84
N GLU A 99 -16.44 28.50 -30.40
CA GLU A 99 -17.67 27.82 -29.98
C GLU A 99 -17.57 26.28 -29.96
N PRO A 100 -17.01 25.61 -31.00
CA PRO A 100 -16.79 24.16 -30.95
C PRO A 100 -15.83 23.74 -29.82
N TRP A 101 -14.80 24.55 -29.54
CA TRP A 101 -13.87 24.28 -28.45
C TRP A 101 -14.56 24.39 -27.08
N LEU A 102 -15.34 25.45 -26.84
CA LEU A 102 -16.09 25.64 -25.59
C LEU A 102 -17.13 24.54 -25.37
N THR A 103 -17.80 24.12 -26.45
CA THR A 103 -18.76 23.01 -26.43
C THR A 103 -18.07 21.70 -26.01
N ALA A 104 -16.92 21.38 -26.59
CA ALA A 104 -16.16 20.18 -26.24
C ALA A 104 -15.67 20.20 -24.79
N GLN A 105 -15.16 21.34 -24.31
CA GLN A 105 -14.72 21.50 -22.91
C GLN A 105 -15.88 21.32 -21.92
N THR A 106 -17.05 21.88 -22.23
CA THR A 106 -18.24 21.74 -21.39
C THR A 106 -18.72 20.28 -21.36
N ALA A 107 -18.72 19.60 -22.51
CA ALA A 107 -19.07 18.19 -22.58
C ALA A 107 -18.10 17.29 -21.79
N LEU A 108 -16.79 17.56 -21.87
CA LEU A 108 -15.78 16.87 -21.07
C LEU A 108 -15.99 17.10 -19.57
N ALA A 109 -16.29 18.32 -19.14
CA ALA A 109 -16.61 18.61 -17.75
C ALA A 109 -17.86 17.84 -17.27
N GLY A 110 -18.85 17.62 -18.14
CA GLY A 110 -19.99 16.75 -17.84
C GLY A 110 -19.61 15.29 -17.59
N LEU A 111 -18.52 14.79 -18.17
CA LEU A 111 -18.02 13.44 -17.87
C LEU A 111 -17.38 13.34 -16.48
N ASP A 112 -16.85 14.44 -15.93
CA ASP A 112 -16.32 14.46 -14.57
C ASP A 112 -17.41 14.25 -13.51
N ASP A 113 -18.66 14.65 -13.77
CA ASP A 113 -19.79 14.36 -12.87
C ASP A 113 -20.05 12.85 -12.76
N TRP A 114 -19.93 12.10 -13.86
CA TRP A 114 -20.04 10.63 -13.83
C TRP A 114 -18.88 9.98 -13.08
N ARG A 115 -17.67 10.52 -13.25
CA ARG A 115 -16.48 10.08 -12.51
C ARG A 115 -16.68 10.30 -11.00
N ALA A 116 -17.16 11.47 -10.59
CA ALA A 116 -17.45 11.79 -9.20
C ALA A 116 -18.51 10.87 -8.60
N GLN A 117 -19.61 10.62 -9.33
CA GLN A 117 -20.66 9.68 -8.90
C GLN A 117 -20.13 8.25 -8.74
N THR A 118 -19.21 7.81 -9.60
CA THR A 118 -18.55 6.50 -9.48
C THR A 118 -17.69 6.45 -8.21
N SER A 119 -16.88 7.48 -7.95
CA SER A 119 -16.05 7.55 -6.74
C SER A 119 -16.88 7.55 -5.46
N LEU A 120 -18.02 8.24 -5.45
CA LEU A 120 -18.97 8.20 -4.33
C LEU A 120 -19.54 6.79 -4.11
N LEU A 121 -19.98 6.12 -5.17
CA LEU A 121 -20.49 4.74 -5.07
C LEU A 121 -19.44 3.78 -4.49
N VAL A 122 -18.18 3.87 -4.94
CA VAL A 122 -17.08 3.07 -4.37
C VAL A 122 -16.88 3.39 -2.88
N THR A 123 -16.92 4.67 -2.50
CA THR A 123 -16.81 5.09 -1.10
C THR A 123 -17.93 4.49 -0.24
N ASP A 124 -19.16 4.43 -0.75
CA ASP A 124 -20.27 3.81 -0.03
C ASP A 124 -20.12 2.29 0.12
N ILE A 125 -19.60 1.61 -0.91
CA ILE A 125 -19.28 0.17 -0.85
C ILE A 125 -18.19 -0.09 0.21
N GLU A 126 -17.12 0.69 0.21
CA GLU A 126 -16.02 0.58 1.18
C GLU A 126 -16.48 0.86 2.61
N ARG A 127 -17.33 1.87 2.80
CA ARG A 127 -17.95 2.14 4.10
C ARG A 127 -18.78 0.94 4.55
N ARG A 128 -19.61 0.37 3.68
CA ARG A 128 -20.41 -0.82 4.00
C ARG A 128 -19.53 -2.02 4.39
N ALA A 129 -18.43 -2.25 3.67
CA ALA A 129 -17.48 -3.30 3.98
C ALA A 129 -16.78 -3.07 5.33
N THR A 130 -16.37 -1.82 5.61
CA THR A 130 -15.75 -1.42 6.87
C THR A 130 -16.69 -1.61 8.06
N ASP A 131 -17.96 -1.21 7.93
CA ASP A 131 -18.98 -1.37 8.98
C ASP A 131 -19.20 -2.85 9.33
N ARG A 132 -19.11 -3.75 8.33
CA ARG A 132 -19.15 -5.22 8.56
C ARG A 132 -17.92 -5.70 9.30
N ALA A 133 -16.73 -5.30 8.83
CA ALA A 133 -15.47 -5.71 9.43
C ALA A 133 -15.39 -5.28 10.90
N ALA A 134 -15.87 -4.07 11.24
CA ALA A 134 -15.91 -3.54 12.61
C ALA A 134 -16.73 -4.42 13.57
N THR A 135 -17.73 -5.15 13.05
CA THR A 135 -18.59 -6.05 13.84
C THR A 135 -18.22 -7.52 13.70
N LEU A 136 -17.12 -7.83 12.99
CA LEU A 136 -16.73 -9.19 12.62
C LEU A 136 -17.87 -9.97 11.95
N ALA A 137 -18.72 -9.27 11.21
CA ALA A 137 -19.76 -9.91 10.41
C ALA A 137 -19.11 -10.76 9.30
N PRO A 138 -19.66 -11.95 9.01
CA PRO A 138 -19.11 -12.88 8.01
C PRO A 138 -19.12 -12.32 6.58
#